data_AF-A0A3D5YEA5-F1
#
_entry.id   AF-A0A3D5YEA5-F1
#
_cell.length_a   1.000
_cell.length_b   1.000
_cell.length_c   1.000
_cell.angle_alpha   90.00
_cell.angle_beta   90.00
_cell.angle_gamma   90.00
#
_symmetry.space_group_name_H-M   'P 1'
#
loop_
_entity.id
_entity.type
_entity.pdbx_description
1 polymer ?
#
loop_
_entity_poly.entity_id
_entity_poly.type
_entity_poly.pdbx_seq_one_letter_code
_entity_poly.pdbx_strand_id
1 'polypeptide(L)' 'MEAKDRIISVHGINTATKEAITLSNIECLFGYRESIFKQQLKDNFLITKVRFGLHVYSDQYTLNTNYRDVQQWIADS' A
#
# COMPACT_ATOMS: atom_id res chain seq x y z
N MET A 1 -0.62 -3.03 -10.46
CA MET A 1 -0.32 -3.19 -9.03
C MET A 1 -0.27 -1.81 -8.40
N GLU A 2 -0.85 -1.67 -7.22
CA GLU A 2 -0.80 -0.48 -6.37
C GLU A 2 -0.23 -0.85 -4.99
N ALA A 3 0.17 0.14 -4.18
CA ALA A 3 0.72 -0.11 -2.84
C ALA A 3 -0.23 -0.93 -1.95
N LYS A 4 -1.55 -0.68 -2.06
CA LYS A 4 -2.59 -1.40 -1.31
C LYS A 4 -2.53 -2.92 -1.50
N ASP A 5 -2.05 -3.40 -2.64
CA ASP A 5 -1.98 -4.83 -2.96
C ASP A 5 -0.98 -5.58 -2.06
N ARG A 6 -0.11 -4.83 -1.35
CA ARG A 6 0.95 -5.38 -0.49
C ARG A 6 0.93 -4.83 0.92
N ILE A 7 0.13 -3.83 1.23
CA ILE A 7 0.01 -3.31 2.60
C ILE A 7 -0.79 -4.30 3.45
N ILE A 8 -0.26 -4.70 4.60
CA ILE A 8 -0.99 -5.49 5.59
C ILE A 8 -1.63 -4.54 6.62
N SER A 9 -0.88 -3.55 7.09
CA SER A 9 -1.35 -2.56 8.05
C SER A 9 -0.59 -1.25 7.96
N VAL A 10 -1.23 -0.19 8.43
CA VAL A 10 -0.68 1.15 8.58
C VAL A 10 -0.76 1.54 10.04
N HIS A 11 0.37 1.94 10.61
CA HIS A 11 0.48 2.45 11.96
C HIS A 11 0.76 3.95 11.93
N GLY A 12 0.12 4.67 12.86
CA GLY A 12 0.28 6.10 12.98
C GLY A 12 -0.23 6.63 14.30
N ILE A 13 -0.21 7.96 14.40
CA ILE A 13 -0.61 8.71 15.58
C ILE A 13 -1.80 9.57 15.22
N ASN A 14 -2.87 9.51 16.02
CA ASN A 14 -3.95 10.49 15.95
C ASN A 14 -3.41 11.84 16.45
N THR A 15 -3.46 12.87 15.61
CA THR A 15 -2.82 14.15 15.94
C THR A 15 -3.59 14.93 17.01
N ALA A 16 -4.88 14.66 17.20
CA ALA A 16 -5.70 15.27 18.24
C ALA A 16 -5.50 14.58 19.60
N THR A 17 -5.62 13.25 19.66
CA THR A 17 -5.53 12.50 20.93
C THR A 17 -4.11 12.13 21.34
N LYS A 18 -3.16 12.19 20.40
CA LYS A 18 -1.76 11.73 20.54
C LYS A 18 -1.64 10.21 20.74
N GLU A 19 -2.71 9.46 20.54
CA GLU A 19 -2.71 8.01 20.69
C GLU A 19 -2.22 7.32 19.43
N ALA A 20 -1.55 6.19 19.64
CA ALA A 20 -1.10 5.33 18.55
C ALA A 20 -2.25 4.44 18.08
N ILE A 21 -2.44 4.39 16.76
CA ILE A 21 -3.50 3.62 16.11
C ILE A 21 -2.86 2.76 15.01
N THR A 22 -3.32 1.52 14.89
CA THR A 22 -2.96 0.64 13.78
C THR A 22 -4.23 0.25 13.04
N LEU A 23 -4.24 0.50 11.73
CA LEU A 23 -5.33 0.12 10.83
C LEU A 23 -4.87 -1.04 9.95
N SER A 24 -5.69 -2.07 9.82
CA SER A 24 -5.55 -3.11 8.81
C SER A 24 -5.75 -2.54 7.40
N ASN A 25 -5.35 -3.29 6.37
CA ASN A 25 -5.58 -2.89 4.97
C ASN A 25 -7.06 -2.57 4.69
N ILE A 26 -7.98 -3.39 5.22
CA ILE A 26 -9.43 -3.21 5.04
C ILE A 26 -9.88 -1.89 5.69
N GLU A 27 -9.42 -1.60 6.90
CA GLU A 27 -9.75 -0.36 7.61
C GLU A 27 -9.13 0.90 6.96
N CYS A 28 -8.09 0.75 6.14
CA CYS A 28 -7.51 1.87 5.38
C CYS A 28 -8.38 2.33 4.21
N LEU A 29 -9.42 1.56 3.83
CA LEU A 29 -10.38 1.88 2.78
C LEU A 29 -9.72 2.33 1.46
N PHE A 30 -8.68 1.60 1.02
CA PHE A 30 -7.95 1.95 -0.20
C PHE A 30 -8.81 1.79 -1.46
N GLY A 31 -8.93 2.87 -2.23
CA GLY A 31 -9.51 2.90 -3.57
C GLY A 31 -8.48 3.26 -4.64
N TYR A 32 -8.90 3.48 -5.88
CA TYR A 32 -8.01 4.03 -6.91
C TYR A 32 -7.59 5.45 -6.51
N ARG A 33 -6.31 5.63 -6.15
CA ARG A 33 -5.73 6.90 -5.63
C ARG A 33 -6.44 7.48 -4.39
N GLU A 34 -7.18 6.66 -3.65
CA GLU A 34 -8.01 7.06 -2.51
C GLU A 34 -7.71 6.21 -1.28
N SER A 35 -7.96 6.77 -0.09
CA SER A 35 -7.85 6.09 1.21
C SER A 35 -8.57 6.88 2.30
N ILE A 36 -8.81 6.24 3.45
CA ILE A 36 -9.35 6.89 4.65
C ILE A 36 -8.50 8.10 5.10
N PHE A 37 -7.18 8.07 4.84
CA PHE A 37 -6.23 9.12 5.21
C PHE A 37 -6.40 10.41 4.39
N LYS A 38 -6.99 10.33 3.20
CA LYS A 38 -7.33 11.51 2.37
C LYS A 38 -8.74 12.04 2.66
N GLN A 39 -9.54 11.27 3.41
CA GLN A 39 -10.95 11.53 3.68
C GLN A 39 -11.20 11.72 5.18
N GLN A 40 -11.69 10.70 5.87
CA GLN A 40 -12.14 10.79 7.27
C GLN A 40 -11.00 11.13 8.23
N LEU A 41 -9.79 10.67 7.95
CA LEU A 41 -8.60 10.90 8.77
C LEU A 41 -7.69 12.01 8.25
N LYS A 42 -8.15 12.77 7.26
CA LYS A 42 -7.39 13.88 6.69
C LYS A 42 -7.02 14.88 7.79
N ASP A 43 -5.75 15.28 7.79
CA ASP A 43 -5.13 16.22 8.75
C ASP A 43 -5.11 15.75 10.23
N ASN A 44 -5.72 14.61 10.53
CA ASN A 44 -5.90 14.08 11.89
C ASN A 44 -5.09 12.81 12.17
N PHE A 45 -4.35 12.29 11.19
CA PHE A 45 -3.58 11.07 11.31
C PHE A 45 -2.19 11.20 10.69
N LEU A 46 -1.16 10.98 11.50
CA LEU A 46 0.22 10.95 11.06
C LEU A 46 0.67 9.49 10.88
N ILE A 47 0.85 9.05 9.63
CA ILE A 47 1.42 7.72 9.34
C ILE A 47 2.90 7.71 9.75
N THR A 48 3.30 6.74 10.56
CA THR A 48 4.69 6.61 11.04
C THR A 48 5.32 5.28 10.65
N LYS A 49 4.52 4.25 10.35
CA LYS A 49 5.02 2.94 9.91
C LYS A 49 4.00 2.24 9.02
N VAL A 50 4.48 1.54 7.99
CA VAL A 50 3.65 0.71 7.12
C VAL A 50 4.23 -0.70 7.11
N ARG A 51 3.37 -1.72 7.26
CA ARG A 51 3.77 -3.12 7.16
C ARG A 51 3.37 -3.67 5.79
N PHE A 52 4.36 -4.16 5.04
CA PHE A 52 4.14 -4.80 3.76
C PHE A 52 4.26 -6.33 3.85
N GLY A 53 3.40 -7.04 3.12
CA GLY A 53 3.48 -8.46 2.83
C GLY A 53 4.04 -8.67 1.43
N LEU A 54 5.27 -9.17 1.36
CA LEU A 54 5.97 -9.41 0.10
C LEU A 54 5.95 -10.91 -0.22
N HIS A 55 5.98 -11.21 -1.50
CA HIS A 55 6.17 -12.57 -1.97
C HIS A 55 7.64 -12.96 -1.91
N VAL A 56 7.93 -14.18 -1.45
CA VAL A 56 9.26 -14.77 -1.58
C VAL A 56 9.41 -15.24 -3.03
N TYR A 57 10.51 -14.87 -3.67
CA TYR A 57 10.77 -15.28 -5.05
C TYR A 57 10.88 -16.80 -5.15
N SER A 58 10.25 -17.36 -6.18
CA SER A 58 10.26 -18.79 -6.52
C SER A 58 9.95 -18.96 -8.00
N ASP A 59 10.22 -20.13 -8.57
CA ASP A 59 9.96 -20.41 -9.99
C ASP A 59 8.46 -20.33 -10.37
N GLN A 60 7.57 -20.40 -9.39
CA GLN A 60 6.13 -20.25 -9.58
C GLN A 60 5.65 -18.78 -9.48
N TYR A 61 6.55 -17.85 -9.17
CA TYR A 61 6.22 -16.45 -9.00
C TYR A 61 5.91 -15.79 -10.35
N THR A 62 4.68 -15.34 -10.54
CA THR A 62 4.29 -14.60 -11.75
C THR A 62 4.65 -13.13 -11.62
N LEU A 63 5.62 -12.69 -12.43
CA LEU A 63 6.01 -11.28 -12.53
C LEU A 63 4.86 -10.44 -13.12
N ASN A 64 4.52 -9.33 -12.47
CA ASN A 64 3.57 -8.37 -13.02
C ASN A 64 4.29 -7.41 -13.95
N THR A 65 4.31 -7.72 -15.24
CA THR A 65 4.89 -6.89 -16.31
C THR A 65 3.83 -6.16 -17.12
N ASN A 66 2.61 -5.98 -16.60
CA ASN A 66 1.47 -5.51 -17.40
C ASN A 66 1.60 -4.08 -17.97
N TYR A 67 2.64 -3.32 -17.58
CA TYR A 67 2.95 -2.05 -18.22
C TYR A 67 3.62 -2.31 -19.58
N ARG A 68 3.02 -1.77 -20.63
CA ARG A 68 3.44 -1.99 -22.02
C ARG A 68 4.93 -1.78 -22.25
N ASP A 69 5.49 -0.67 -21.78
CA ASP A 69 6.90 -0.33 -22.01
C ASP A 69 7.84 -1.31 -21.30
N VAL A 70 7.41 -1.86 -20.16
CA VAL A 70 8.17 -2.90 -19.45
C VAL A 70 8.18 -4.20 -20.25
N GLN A 71 7.04 -4.61 -20.83
CA GLN A 71 7.00 -5.78 -21.69
C GLN A 71 7.87 -5.61 -22.93
N GLN A 72 7.83 -4.42 -23.53
CA GLN A 72 8.63 -4.10 -24.70
C GLN A 72 10.13 -4.18 -24.38
N TRP A 73 10.57 -3.57 -23.27
CA TRP A 73 11.96 -3.65 -22.86
C TRP A 73 12.45 -5.09 -22.62
N ILE A 74 11.62 -5.93 -21.99
CA ILE A 74 11.94 -7.35 -21.75
C ILE A 74 12.05 -8.13 -23.08
N ALA A 75 11.17 -7.85 -24.04
CA ALA A 75 11.19 -8.54 -25.34
C ALA A 75 12.37 -8.14 -26.23
N ASP A 76 12.85 -6.90 -26.07
CA ASP A 76 13.97 -6.33 -26.82
C ASP A 76 15.35 -6.63 -26.19
N SER A 77 15.38 -7.21 -24.97
CA SER A 77 16.60 -7.56 -24.21
C SER A 77 16.98 -9.03 -24.36
#